data_AF-A0A1F6ARJ8-F1
#
_entry.id   AF-A0A1F6ARJ8-F1
#
_cell.length_a   1.000
_cell.length_b   1.000
_cell.length_c   1.000
_cell.angle_alpha   90.00
_cell.angle_beta   90.00
_cell.angle_gamma   90.00
#
_symmetry.space_group_name_H-M   'P 1'
#
loop_
_entity.id
_entity.type
_entity.pdbx_description
1 polymer ?
#
loop_
_entity_poly.entity_id
_entity_poly.type
_entity_poly.pdbx_seq_one_letter_code
_entity_poly.pdbx_strand_id
1 'polypeptide(L)'
;MRKKALILLRTSIWVSLLMVGILIYYVNHYLPKGPMIATGDVVCQNDGRGSCGESSVEDVRNLKIPEWAKFFKKSDGMLLFFGLLFGAIVVSAKREES
;
A
#
# COMPACT_ATOMS: atom_id res chain seq x y z
N MET A 1 -1.67 -25.56 -24.07
CA MET A 1 -1.35 -25.46 -22.62
C MET A 1 -0.85 -24.08 -22.18
N ARG A 2 0.07 -23.42 -22.90
CA ARG A 2 0.61 -22.08 -22.56
C ARG A 2 -0.45 -20.97 -22.30
N LYS A 3 -1.52 -20.88 -23.11
CA LYS A 3 -2.54 -19.82 -22.95
C LYS A 3 -3.33 -19.93 -21.63
N LYS A 4 -3.68 -21.15 -21.19
CA LYS A 4 -4.41 -21.36 -19.92
C LYS A 4 -3.55 -21.02 -18.70
N ALA A 5 -2.28 -21.41 -18.71
CA ALA A 5 -1.32 -21.07 -17.64
C ALA A 5 -1.13 -19.56 -17.49
N LEU A 6 -1.12 -18.82 -18.61
CA LEU A 6 -0.97 -17.36 -18.58
C LEU A 6 -2.23 -16.62 -18.10
N ILE A 7 -3.43 -17.14 -18.42
CA ILE A 7 -4.67 -16.62 -17.85
C ILE A 7 -4.66 -16.82 -16.33
N LEU A 8 -4.30 -18.02 -15.86
CA LEU A 8 -4.21 -18.33 -14.44
C LEU A 8 -3.22 -17.40 -13.71
N LEU A 9 -2.04 -17.17 -14.29
CA LEU A 9 -1.03 -16.26 -13.74
C LEU A 9 -1.54 -14.81 -13.66
N ARG A 10 -2.22 -14.32 -14.70
CA ARG A 10 -2.83 -12.98 -14.68
C ARG A 10 -3.88 -12.89 -13.59
N THR A 11 -4.80 -13.85 -13.53
CA THR A 11 -5.84 -13.86 -12.50
C THR A 11 -5.25 -13.94 -11.09
N SER A 12 -4.19 -14.73 -10.87
CA SER A 12 -3.57 -14.81 -9.55
C SER A 12 -2.91 -13.49 -9.13
N ILE A 13 -2.28 -12.76 -10.05
CA ILE A 13 -1.70 -11.44 -9.76
C ILE A 13 -2.79 -10.44 -9.33
N TRP A 14 -3.89 -10.36 -10.09
CA TRP A 14 -5.00 -9.47 -9.77
C TRP A 14 -5.70 -9.84 -8.46
N VAL A 15 -5.90 -11.13 -8.20
CA VAL A 15 -6.49 -11.61 -6.93
C VAL A 15 -5.58 -11.27 -5.75
N SER A 16 -4.26 -11.51 -5.86
CA SER A 16 -3.31 -11.15 -4.81
C SER A 16 -3.31 -9.64 -4.54
N LEU A 17 -3.37 -8.82 -5.59
CA LEU A 17 -3.43 -7.36 -5.45
C LEU A 17 -4.71 -6.91 -4.73
N LEU A 18 -5.86 -7.47 -5.11
CA LEU A 18 -7.14 -7.21 -4.45
C LEU A 18 -7.10 -7.61 -2.97
N MET A 19 -6.54 -8.78 -2.66
CA MET A 19 -6.39 -9.26 -1.28
C MET A 19 -5.52 -8.33 -0.44
N VAL A 20 -4.38 -7.87 -0.97
CA VAL A 20 -3.50 -6.90 -0.27
C VAL A 20 -4.23 -5.57 -0.05
N GLY A 21 -4.99 -5.09 -1.04
CA GLY A 21 -5.80 -3.88 -0.91
C GLY A 21 -6.84 -3.98 0.21
N ILE A 22 -7.56 -5.11 0.30
CA ILE A 22 -8.52 -5.37 1.38
C ILE A 22 -7.82 -5.43 2.74
N LEU A 23 -6.65 -6.06 2.83
CA LEU A 23 -5.84 -6.11 4.05
C LEU A 23 -5.43 -4.71 4.52
N ILE A 24 -4.96 -3.86 3.62
CA ILE A 24 -4.59 -2.47 3.93
C ILE A 24 -5.81 -1.70 4.44
N TYR A 25 -6.96 -1.83 3.77
CA TYR A 25 -8.20 -1.20 4.21
C TYR A 25 -8.61 -1.68 5.60
N TYR A 26 -8.57 -3.00 5.83
CA TYR A 26 -8.92 -3.61 7.10
C TYR A 26 -8.04 -3.08 8.24
N VAL A 27 -6.72 -3.09 8.03
CA VAL A 27 -5.73 -2.64 9.02
C VAL A 27 -5.90 -1.16 9.37
N ASN A 28 -6.23 -0.31 8.39
CA ASN A 28 -6.36 1.13 8.63
C ASN A 28 -7.72 1.54 9.21
N HIS A 29 -8.77 0.76 8.95
CA HIS A 29 -10.13 1.11 9.37
C HIS A 29 -10.57 0.39 10.65
N TYR A 30 -10.20 -0.88 10.83
CA TYR A 30 -10.73 -1.73 11.92
C TYR A 30 -9.73 -1.98 13.05
N LEU A 31 -8.42 -1.86 12.81
CA LEU A 31 -7.44 -2.04 13.88
C LEU A 31 -7.25 -0.77 14.72
N PRO A 32 -6.88 -0.93 16.01
CA PRO A 32 -6.67 0.21 16.91
C PRO A 32 -5.68 1.21 16.33
N LYS A 33 -5.96 2.48 16.58
CA LYS A 33 -5.12 3.60 16.12
C LYS A 33 -4.20 4.08 17.24
N GLY A 34 -2.93 4.29 16.92
CA GLY A 34 -1.94 4.91 17.79
C GLY A 34 -2.09 6.43 17.84
N PRO A 35 -1.41 7.10 18.78
CA PRO A 35 -1.30 8.56 18.76
C PRO A 35 -0.51 9.01 17.52
N MET A 36 -0.90 10.15 16.95
CA MET A 36 -0.10 10.79 15.90
C MET A 36 1.10 11.47 16.54
N ILE A 37 2.31 11.12 16.09
CA ILE A 37 3.55 11.76 16.52
C ILE A 37 4.10 12.60 15.38
N ALA A 38 4.56 13.80 15.71
CA ALA A 38 5.29 14.64 14.76
C ALA A 38 6.59 13.93 14.36
N THR A 39 6.87 13.86 13.06
CA THR A 39 8.13 13.32 12.54
C THR A 39 9.27 14.34 12.64
N GLY A 40 8.93 15.62 12.89
CA GLY A 40 9.86 16.75 12.78
C GLY A 40 10.09 17.20 11.34
N ASP A 41 9.49 16.53 10.35
CA ASP A 41 9.60 16.91 8.94
C ASP A 41 8.50 17.91 8.60
N VAL A 42 8.91 19.09 8.12
CA VAL A 42 8.00 20.10 7.60
C VAL A 42 7.72 19.81 6.13
N VAL A 43 6.48 19.43 5.82
CA VAL A 43 6.05 19.13 4.45
C VAL A 43 5.18 20.27 3.94
N CYS A 44 5.63 20.89 2.85
CA CYS A 44 4.87 21.92 2.15
C CYS A 44 4.00 21.28 1.08
N GLN A 45 2.70 21.62 1.05
CA GLN A 45 1.83 21.19 -0.03
C GLN A 45 2.20 21.96 -1.30
N ASN A 46 2.72 21.26 -2.30
CA ASN A 46 3.19 21.86 -3.56
C ASN A 46 2.04 22.15 -4.56
N ASP A 47 0.80 22.19 -4.06
CA ASP A 47 -0.43 22.44 -4.83
C ASP A 47 -0.98 23.87 -4.60
N GLY A 48 -0.25 24.70 -3.86
CA GLY A 48 -0.60 26.09 -3.57
C GLY A 48 -1.75 26.27 -2.58
N ARG A 49 -2.19 25.21 -1.89
CA ARG A 49 -3.40 25.22 -1.04
C ARG A 49 -3.16 25.32 0.47
N GLY A 50 -1.93 25.56 0.95
CA GLY A 50 -1.72 25.73 2.38
C GLY A 50 -0.29 26.06 2.81
N SER A 51 -0.15 26.46 4.09
CA SER A 51 1.13 26.65 4.76
C SER A 51 1.85 25.32 4.97
N CYS A 52 3.18 25.35 4.98
CA CYS A 52 3.98 24.19 5.36
C CYS A 52 3.58 23.72 6.78
N GLY A 53 3.26 22.44 6.90
CA GLY A 53 2.82 21.83 8.16
C GLY A 53 3.82 20.78 8.62
N GLU A 54 3.90 20.59 9.93
CA GLU A 54 4.65 19.48 10.49
C GLU A 54 3.93 18.17 10.14
N SER A 55 4.65 17.28 9.45
CA SER A 55 4.10 15.97 9.13
C SER A 55 4.05 15.10 10.37
N SER A 56 2.99 14.32 10.46
CA SER A 56 2.75 13.43 11.58
C SER A 56 2.43 12.03 11.07
N VAL A 57 2.92 11.04 11.79
CA VAL A 57 2.71 9.61 11.49
C VAL A 57 2.11 8.92 12.69
N GLU A 58 1.33 7.88 12.43
CA GLU A 58 0.74 7.07 13.50
C GLU A 58 1.83 6.29 14.25
N ASP A 59 1.94 6.48 15.57
CA ASP A 59 2.85 5.67 16.38
C ASP A 59 2.27 4.26 16.61
N VAL A 60 2.79 3.32 15.83
CA VAL A 60 2.38 1.91 15.88
C VAL A 60 3.24 1.03 16.79
N ARG A 61 4.26 1.60 17.47
CA ARG A 61 5.22 0.81 18.28
C ARG A 61 4.55 0.11 19.45
N ASN A 62 3.67 0.83 20.14
CA ASN A 62 2.99 0.38 21.35
C ASN A 62 1.60 -0.23 21.08
N LEU A 63 1.20 -0.38 19.81
CA LEU A 63 -0.06 -1.03 19.47
C LEU A 63 0.03 -2.54 19.70
N LYS A 64 -0.96 -3.09 20.42
CA LYS A 64 -1.19 -4.54 20.54
C LYS A 64 -1.79 -5.13 19.25
N ILE A 65 -1.08 -4.97 18.14
CA ILE A 65 -1.42 -5.57 16.84
C ILE A 65 -0.24 -6.39 16.33
N PRO A 66 -0.49 -7.41 15.49
CA PRO A 66 0.59 -8.23 14.94
C PRO A 66 1.52 -7.41 14.02
N GLU A 67 2.79 -7.81 13.91
CA GLU A 67 3.82 -7.09 13.16
C GLU A 67 3.49 -6.92 11.66
N TRP A 68 2.84 -7.91 11.04
CA TRP A 68 2.38 -7.77 9.65
C TRP A 68 1.35 -6.65 9.48
N ALA A 69 0.53 -6.38 10.51
CA ALA A 69 -0.43 -5.27 10.48
C ALA A 69 0.27 -3.93 10.72
N LYS A 70 1.30 -3.89 11.59
CA LYS A 70 2.15 -2.70 11.75
C LYS A 70 2.83 -2.32 10.44
N PHE A 71 3.27 -3.32 9.66
CA PHE A 71 3.84 -3.09 8.33
C PHE A 71 2.85 -2.38 7.38
N PHE A 72 1.57 -2.76 7.37
CA PHE A 72 0.55 -2.10 6.55
C PHE A 72 0.02 -0.76 7.09
N LYS A 73 0.22 -0.46 8.38
CA LYS A 73 -0.03 0.88 8.94
C LYS A 73 1.11 1.87 8.62
N LYS A 74 2.32 1.37 8.38
CA LYS A 74 3.46 2.19 7.95
C LYS A 74 3.42 2.44 6.44
N SER A 75 4.20 3.43 6.00
CA SER A 75 4.43 3.73 4.58
C SER A 75 4.93 2.52 3.79
N ASP A 76 5.65 1.60 4.44
CA ASP A 76 6.22 0.40 3.82
C ASP A 76 5.16 -0.50 3.15
N GLY A 77 4.02 -0.71 3.80
CA GLY A 77 2.93 -1.52 3.22
C GLY A 77 2.26 -0.86 2.02
N MET A 78 2.19 0.48 2.00
CA MET A 78 1.69 1.23 0.87
C MET A 78 2.67 1.17 -0.32
N LEU A 79 3.98 1.24 -0.06
CA LEU A 79 5.01 1.06 -1.08
C LEU A 79 4.96 -0.34 -1.72
N LEU A 80 4.78 -1.39 -0.90
CA LEU A 80 4.59 -2.76 -1.40
C LEU A 80 3.36 -2.83 -2.33
N PHE A 81 2.24 -2.23 -1.93
CA PHE A 81 1.03 -2.21 -2.74
C PHE A 81 1.23 -1.52 -4.09
N PHE A 82 1.86 -0.34 -4.10
CA PHE A 82 2.17 0.35 -5.36
C PHE A 82 3.16 -0.41 -6.22
N GLY A 83 4.16 -1.08 -5.63
CA GLY A 83 5.09 -1.95 -6.36
C GLY A 83 4.37 -3.13 -7.03
N LEU A 84 3.44 -3.78 -6.33
CA LEU A 84 2.61 -4.86 -6.89
C LEU A 84 1.69 -4.36 -8.00
N LEU A 85 1.09 -3.18 -7.82
CA LEU A 85 0.25 -2.54 -8.84
C LEU A 85 1.04 -2.25 -10.11
N PHE A 86 2.21 -1.65 -9.97
CA PHE A 86 3.10 -1.35 -11.10
C PHE A 86 3.51 -2.64 -11.83
N GLY A 87 3.95 -3.67 -11.10
CA GLY A 87 4.28 -4.97 -11.67
C GLY A 87 3.10 -5.61 -12.42
N ALA A 88 1.90 -5.55 -11.84
CA ALA A 88 0.69 -6.09 -12.48
C ALA A 88 0.36 -5.39 -13.80
N ILE A 89 0.51 -4.06 -13.85
CA ILE A 89 0.29 -3.25 -15.06
C ILE A 89 1.34 -3.60 -16.12
N VAL A 90 2.63 -3.60 -15.77
CA VAL A 90 3.73 -3.89 -16.71
C VAL A 90 3.58 -5.29 -17.33
N VAL A 91 3.29 -6.31 -16.51
CA VAL A 91 3.07 -7.68 -16.99
C VAL A 91 1.84 -7.78 -17.90
N SER A 92 0.81 -6.98 -17.64
CA SER A 92 -0.39 -6.95 -18.47
C SER A 92 -0.15 -6.24 -19.81
N ALA A 93 0.59 -5.12 -19.80
CA ALA A 93 0.89 -4.31 -20.99
C ALA A 93 1.85 -5.03 -21.95
N LYS A 94 2.87 -5.74 -21.45
CA LYS A 94 3.85 -6.46 -22.28
C LYS A 94 3.27 -7.62 -23.10
N ARG A 95 2.00 -7.96 -22.89
CA ARG A 95 1.31 -9.08 -23.54
C ARG A 95 0.43 -8.67 -24.72
N GLU A 96 0.18 -7.36 -24.91
CA GLU A 96 -0.54 -6.84 -26.08
C GLU A 96 0.40 -6.61 -27.27
N GLU A 97 1.72 -6.55 -27.03
CA GLU A 97 2.76 -6.38 -28.08
C GLU A 97 3.22 -7.71 -28.73
N SER A 98 2.76 -8.89 -28.27
CA SER A 98 3.21 -10.22 -28.75
C SER A 98 2.08 -11.08 -29.32
#